data_AF-A0A9D1PVS1-F1
#
_entry.id   AF-A0A9D1PVS1-F1
#
_cell.length_a   1.000
_cell.length_b   1.000
_cell.length_c   1.000
_cell.angle_alpha   90.00
_cell.angle_beta   90.00
_cell.angle_gamma   90.00
#
_symmetry.space_group_name_H-M   'P 1'
#
loop_
_entity.id
_entity.type
_entity.pdbx_description
1 polymer ?
#
loop_
_entity_poly.entity_id
_entity_poly.type
_entity_poly.pdbx_seq_one_letter_code
_entity_poly.pdbx_strand_id
1 'polypeptide(L)'
;MDLAEEEIHAITSAFSCVEDINCSKMTAPSKRLEALCQGRTGRRYNKVVHGPSLAGNIGIDHLREACPHFDFWLSSLERLA
;
A
#
# COMPACT_ATOMS: atom_id res chain seq x y z
N MET A 1 -8.33 -12.65 -2.20
CA MET A 1 -7.57 -12.13 -3.36
C MET A 1 -6.30 -12.95 -3.35
N ASP A 2 -6.17 -13.92 -4.23
CA ASP A 2 -5.05 -14.88 -4.19
C ASP A 2 -3.83 -14.25 -4.88
N LEU A 3 -3.24 -13.26 -4.21
CA LEU A 3 -1.95 -12.70 -4.58
C LEU A 3 -0.90 -13.54 -3.86
N ALA A 4 0.07 -14.05 -4.61
CA ALA A 4 1.19 -14.79 -4.04
C ALA A 4 1.97 -13.83 -3.12
N GLU A 5 1.96 -14.12 -1.82
CA GLU A 5 2.62 -13.32 -0.79
C GLU A 5 4.09 -13.06 -1.14
N GLU A 6 4.73 -14.03 -1.81
CA GLU A 6 6.13 -13.92 -2.23
C GLU A 6 6.37 -12.77 -3.22
N GLU A 7 5.44 -12.46 -4.13
CA GLU A 7 5.61 -11.38 -5.10
C GLU A 7 5.53 -10.00 -4.45
N ILE A 8 4.57 -9.84 -3.54
CA ILE A 8 4.45 -8.60 -2.77
C ILE A 8 5.71 -8.43 -1.93
N HIS A 9 6.18 -9.50 -1.27
CA HIS A 9 7.38 -9.47 -0.45
C HIS A 9 8.65 -9.16 -1.28
N ALA A 10 8.78 -9.74 -2.47
CA ALA A 10 9.90 -9.45 -3.38
C ALA A 10 9.91 -7.98 -3.82
N ILE A 11 8.74 -7.38 -4.03
CA ILE A 11 8.63 -5.96 -4.37
C ILE A 11 8.98 -5.08 -3.17
N THR A 12 8.42 -5.36 -1.99
CA THR A 12 8.60 -4.51 -0.80
C THR A 12 10.02 -4.60 -0.24
N SER A 13 10.66 -5.77 -0.31
CA SER A 13 12.06 -5.96 0.13
C SER A 13 13.09 -5.19 -0.70
N ALA A 14 12.71 -4.67 -1.88
CA ALA A 14 13.55 -3.78 -2.67
C ALA A 14 13.62 -2.34 -2.11
N PHE A 15 12.86 -2.03 -1.05
CA PHE A 15 12.78 -0.72 -0.44
C PHE A 15 13.08 -0.81 1.05
N SER A 16 13.74 0.22 1.59
CA SER A 16 14.02 0.30 3.02
C SER A 16 12.78 0.65 3.84
N CYS A 17 11.85 1.41 3.25
CA CYS A 17 10.55 1.74 3.82
C CYS A 17 9.43 1.54 2.78
N VAL A 18 8.23 1.17 3.23
CA VAL A 18 7.05 1.06 2.36
C VAL A 18 6.60 2.41 1.80
N GLU A 19 7.02 3.53 2.37
CA GLU A 19 6.74 4.86 1.82
C GLU A 19 7.60 5.16 0.57
N ASP A 20 8.77 4.52 0.44
CA ASP A 20 9.71 4.73 -0.67
C ASP A 20 9.28 4.03 -1.97
N ILE A 21 8.33 3.11 -1.90
CA ILE A 21 7.86 2.31 -3.05
C ILE A 21 7.15 3.17 -4.12
N ASN A 22 6.78 4.40 -3.80
CA ASN A 22 6.13 5.33 -4.71
C ASN A 22 7.14 6.08 -5.61
N CYS A 23 7.83 5.37 -6.50
CA CYS A 23 8.96 5.95 -7.25
C CYS A 23 8.57 6.75 -8.51
N SER A 24 7.48 6.38 -9.22
CA SER A 24 7.05 7.07 -10.44
C SER A 24 5.59 6.78 -10.78
N LYS A 25 5.00 7.51 -11.74
CA LYS A 25 3.64 7.23 -12.24
C LYS A 25 3.48 5.81 -12.79
N MET A 26 4.53 5.25 -13.39
CA MET A 26 4.52 3.90 -13.98
C MET A 26 4.76 2.81 -12.93
N THR A 27 5.49 3.12 -11.87
CA THR A 27 5.89 2.18 -10.82
C THR A 27 5.20 2.43 -9.48
N ALA A 28 4.15 3.27 -9.47
CA ALA A 28 3.36 3.57 -8.30
C ALA A 28 2.74 2.29 -7.70
N PRO A 29 2.42 2.28 -6.39
CA PRO A 29 1.92 1.06 -5.72
C PRO A 29 0.66 0.49 -6.40
N SER A 30 -0.27 1.37 -6.78
CA SER A 30 -1.50 0.98 -7.49
C SER A 30 -1.25 0.33 -8.85
N LYS A 31 -0.17 0.68 -9.56
CA LYS A 31 0.20 0.08 -10.84
C LYS A 31 0.83 -1.30 -10.68
N ARG A 32 1.63 -1.49 -9.62
CA ARG A 32 2.15 -2.80 -9.23
C ARG A 32 1.02 -3.75 -8.87
N LEU A 33 0.07 -3.29 -8.04
CA LEU A 33 -1.13 -4.07 -7.69
C LEU A 33 -2.02 -4.37 -8.90
N GLU A 34 -2.22 -3.40 -9.81
CA GLU A 34 -2.98 -3.62 -11.05
C GLU A 34 -2.33 -4.70 -11.92
N ALA A 35 -1.01 -4.67 -12.09
CA ALA A 35 -0.27 -5.69 -12.85
C ALA A 35 -0.35 -7.09 -12.19
N LEU A 36 -0.11 -7.18 -10.87
CA LEU A 36 -0.17 -8.43 -10.12
C LEU A 36 -1.56 -9.05 -10.15
N CYS A 37 -2.61 -8.28 -9.83
CA CYS A 37 -3.99 -8.77 -9.85
C CYS A 37 -4.38 -9.25 -11.26
N GLN A 38 -4.02 -8.51 -12.30
CA GLN A 38 -4.34 -8.86 -13.67
C GLN A 38 -3.62 -10.14 -14.10
N GLY A 39 -2.33 -10.28 -13.78
CA GLY A 39 -1.53 -11.46 -14.13
C GLY A 39 -1.94 -12.73 -13.38
N ARG A 40 -2.34 -12.61 -12.10
CA ARG A 40 -2.66 -13.76 -11.24
C ARG A 40 -4.11 -14.20 -11.33
N THR A 41 -5.03 -13.25 -11.34
CA THR A 41 -6.47 -13.53 -11.19
C THR A 41 -7.26 -13.21 -12.45
N GLY A 42 -6.65 -12.58 -13.46
CA GLY A 42 -7.34 -12.03 -14.62
C GLY A 42 -8.22 -10.81 -14.29
N ARG A 43 -8.26 -10.36 -13.02
CA ARG A 43 -9.13 -9.27 -12.56
C ARG A 43 -8.33 -7.99 -12.33
N ARG A 44 -8.97 -6.87 -12.64
CA ARG A 44 -8.41 -5.55 -12.41
C ARG A 44 -8.42 -5.17 -10.94
N TYR A 45 -7.31 -4.61 -10.45
CA TYR A 45 -7.28 -3.91 -9.16
C TYR A 45 -8.06 -2.59 -9.23
N ASN A 46 -9.05 -2.40 -8.37
CA ASN A 46 -9.79 -1.15 -8.25
C ASN A 46 -9.40 -0.42 -6.96
N LYS A 47 -8.63 0.66 -7.09
CA LYS A 47 -8.17 1.46 -5.94
C LYS A 47 -9.30 2.10 -5.12
N VAL A 48 -10.44 2.42 -5.75
CA VAL A 48 -11.58 3.06 -5.08
C VAL A 48 -12.30 2.08 -4.16
N VAL A 49 -12.39 0.82 -4.58
CA VAL A 49 -13.07 -0.24 -3.82
C VAL A 49 -12.10 -0.93 -2.86
N HIS A 50 -10.96 -1.39 -3.38
CA HIS A 50 -10.01 -2.18 -2.59
C HIS A 50 -9.19 -1.33 -1.61
N GLY A 51 -8.89 -0.07 -1.94
CA GLY A 51 -8.07 0.80 -1.09
C GLY A 51 -8.66 0.99 0.31
N PRO A 52 -9.89 1.53 0.45
CA PRO A 52 -10.54 1.70 1.75
C PRO A 52 -10.74 0.38 2.49
N SER A 53 -11.12 -0.70 1.79
CA SER A 53 -11.31 -2.01 2.40
C SER A 53 -10.00 -2.57 2.98
N LEU A 54 -8.89 -2.46 2.25
CA LEU A 54 -7.58 -2.89 2.72
C LEU A 54 -7.11 -2.04 3.90
N ALA A 55 -7.24 -0.72 3.82
CA ALA A 55 -6.88 0.18 4.92
C ALA A 55 -7.68 -0.13 6.20
N GLY A 56 -8.98 -0.40 6.07
CA GLY A 56 -9.83 -0.82 7.19
C GLY A 56 -9.42 -2.16 7.80
N ASN A 57 -9.01 -3.12 6.97
CA ASN A 57 -8.55 -4.43 7.44
C ASN A 57 -7.16 -4.39 8.11
N ILE A 58 -6.25 -3.54 7.61
CA ILE A 58 -4.91 -3.35 8.19
C ILE A 58 -5.02 -2.61 9.53
N GLY A 59 -5.90 -1.61 9.59
CA GLY A 59 -6.09 -0.78 10.76
C GLY A 59 -5.09 0.38 10.84
N ILE A 60 -5.49 1.45 11.51
CA ILE A 60 -4.71 2.69 11.57
C ILE A 60 -3.38 2.52 12.30
N ASP A 61 -3.33 1.70 13.36
CA ASP A 61 -2.11 1.52 14.17
C ASP A 61 -0.98 0.88 13.36
N HIS A 62 -1.28 -0.19 12.62
CA HIS A 62 -0.30 -0.81 11.73
C HIS A 62 0.12 0.12 10.58
N LEU A 63 -0.79 0.93 10.06
CA LEU A 63 -0.44 1.93 9.05
C LEU A 63 0.51 2.99 9.61
N ARG A 64 0.32 3.43 10.87
CA ARG A 64 1.22 4.37 11.55
C ARG A 64 2.60 3.75 11.81
N GLU A 65 2.64 2.50 12.28
CA GLU A 65 3.89 1.78 12.54
C GLU A 65 4.72 1.59 11.26
N ALA A 66 4.08 1.21 10.15
CA ALA A 66 4.77 0.94 8.89
C ALA A 66 5.15 2.21 8.11
N CYS A 67 4.45 3.33 8.34
CA CYS A 67 4.59 4.57 7.55
C CYS A 67 4.90 5.76 8.48
N PRO A 68 6.19 6.02 8.80
CA PRO A 68 6.58 7.07 9.74
C PRO A 68 6.21 8.49 9.30
N HIS A 69 6.27 8.80 7.99
CA HIS A 69 5.83 10.12 7.53
C HIS A 69 4.32 10.29 7.66
N PHE A 70 3.55 9.24 7.37
CA PHE A 70 2.09 9.24 7.61
C PHE A 70 1.76 9.43 9.10
N ASP A 71 2.42 8.69 10.00
CA ASP A 71 2.24 8.86 11.45
C ASP A 71 2.57 10.28 11.91
N PHE A 72 3.70 10.84 11.45
CA PHE A 72 4.09 12.19 11.80
C PHE A 72 3.07 13.23 11.32
N TRP A 73 2.58 13.08 10.09
CA TRP A 73 1.55 13.96 9.54
C TRP A 73 0.25 13.86 10.33
N LEU A 74 -0.23 12.65 10.60
CA LEU A 74 -1.47 12.42 11.34
C LEU A 74 -1.36 12.96 12.77
N SER A 75 -0.27 12.65 13.47
CA SER A 75 0.02 13.17 14.81
C SER A 75 0.04 14.69 14.85
N SER A 76 0.48 15.34 13.76
CA SER A 76 0.47 16.80 13.65
C SER A 76 -0.93 17.36 13.50
N LEU A 77 -1.83 16.66 12.81
CA LEU A 77 -3.24 17.03 12.72
C LEU A 77 -3.98 16.80 14.05
N GLU A 78 -3.72 15.69 14.73
CA GLU A 78 -4.33 15.36 16.03
C GLU A 78 -4.04 16.42 17.11
N ARG A 79 -2.88 17.10 17.02
CA ARG A 79 -2.54 18.21 17.94
C ARG A 79 -3.25 19.54 17.65
N LEU A 80 -3.93 19.65 16.51
CA LEU A 80 -4.69 20.86 16.14
C LEU A 80 -6.16 20.78 16.55
N ALA A 81 -6.63 19.60 16.98
CA ALA A 81 -8.00 19.32 17.36
C ALA A 81 -8.28 19.63 18.84
#